data_AF-N9MIK4-F1
#
_entry.id   AF-N9MIK4-F1
#
_cell.length_a   1.000
_cell.length_b   1.000
_cell.length_c   1.000
_cell.angle_alpha   90.00
_cell.angle_beta   90.00
_cell.angle_gamma   90.00
#
_symmetry.space_group_name_H-M   'P 1'
#
loop_
_entity.id
_entity.type
_entity.pdbx_description
1 polymer ?
#
loop_
_entity_poly.entity_id
_entity_poly.type
_entity_poly.pdbx_seq_one_letter_code
_entity_poly.pdbx_strand_id
1 'polypeptide(L)'
;MQQNPMLEQLIEAHLDFLAHEFSQPETVQQEFLHFYHWFRKQHLKDLWSCEQLNALLQKQILDTPASAFLIEQIAEHIRFALVHPVNDSAKIADVIPVLTIDKIAQYVASKSGHRQRLIKTVVSNPAFSAMISQLIQHSIQDYLDNSLIAKSVPGVSRFMKMGKSVLETVTDSSLDSAVSAYLQKNILKLSQMSESVLNQHLDDDKLYHLQANIWHKIKDLPLSVLKNYIEVQDLPQTVVLGHEIWDFMRQSDYLKQQLHDGVHAWYVRNQERTFDLLLRDLNIDEALIQQELQQLLNPVIQQMLSQQYLRERARLYLEKFYYSEPAQKILDTRT
;
A
#
# COMPACT_ATOMS: atom_id res chain seq x y z
N MET A 1 23.07 8.78 -54.40
CA MET A 1 22.43 10.04 -54.84
C MET A 1 23.51 11.12 -54.74
N GLN A 2 23.77 11.89 -55.79
CA GLN A 2 24.73 13.00 -55.69
C GLN A 2 24.15 14.05 -54.75
N GLN A 3 24.83 14.33 -53.63
CA GLN A 3 24.44 15.37 -52.69
C GLN A 3 24.60 16.73 -53.37
N ASN A 4 23.49 17.46 -53.53
CA ASN A 4 23.52 18.83 -54.02
C ASN A 4 24.20 19.72 -52.96
N PRO A 5 25.33 20.39 -53.26
CA PRO A 5 26.11 21.14 -52.28
C PRO A 5 25.33 22.31 -51.66
N MET A 6 24.38 22.91 -52.38
CA MET A 6 23.52 23.96 -51.83
C MET A 6 22.57 23.42 -50.76
N LEU A 7 22.02 22.22 -50.97
CA LEU A 7 21.12 21.57 -50.01
C LEU A 7 21.85 21.21 -48.73
N GLU A 8 23.06 20.67 -48.84
CA GLU A 8 23.89 20.35 -47.67
C GLU A 8 24.21 21.63 -46.87
N GLN A 9 24.54 22.74 -47.54
CA GLN A 9 24.76 24.03 -46.85
C GLN A 9 23.50 24.53 -46.12
N LEU A 10 22.32 24.40 -46.73
CA LEU A 10 21.05 24.77 -46.09
C LEU A 10 20.73 23.89 -44.89
N ILE A 11 21.01 22.58 -44.98
CA ILE A 11 20.84 21.63 -43.89
C ILE A 11 21.78 22.01 -42.74
N GLU A 12 23.08 22.18 -42.99
CA GLU A 12 24.05 22.56 -41.95
C GLU A 12 23.69 23.88 -41.27
N ALA A 13 23.30 24.90 -42.04
CA ALA A 13 22.88 26.19 -41.47
C ALA A 13 21.64 26.07 -40.57
N HIS A 14 20.66 25.24 -40.97
CA HIS A 14 19.46 24.99 -40.16
C HIS A 14 19.82 24.20 -38.89
N LEU A 15 20.73 23.23 -38.98
CA LEU A 15 21.20 22.48 -37.82
C LEU A 15 21.94 23.37 -36.82
N ASP A 16 22.75 24.30 -37.29
CA ASP A 16 23.44 25.29 -36.45
C ASP A 16 22.44 26.22 -35.75
N PHE A 17 21.41 26.66 -36.48
CA PHE A 17 20.31 27.44 -35.91
C PHE A 17 19.59 26.68 -34.78
N LEU A 18 19.16 25.43 -35.02
CA LEU A 18 18.47 24.65 -33.99
C LEU A 18 19.37 24.36 -32.79
N ALA A 19 20.64 24.05 -33.02
CA ALA A 19 21.59 23.83 -31.93
C ALA A 19 21.76 25.10 -31.07
N HIS A 20 21.81 26.28 -31.71
CA HIS A 20 21.87 27.55 -31.00
C HIS A 20 20.59 27.82 -30.20
N GLU A 21 19.42 27.69 -30.82
CA GLU A 21 18.12 27.94 -30.17
C GLU A 21 17.92 27.03 -28.94
N PHE A 22 18.13 25.72 -29.09
CA PHE A 22 17.95 24.78 -27.98
C PHE A 22 19.07 24.86 -26.93
N SER A 23 20.21 25.51 -27.24
CA SER A 23 21.22 25.81 -26.23
C SER A 23 20.75 26.86 -25.23
N GLN A 24 19.77 27.70 -25.61
CA GLN A 24 19.17 28.69 -24.73
C GLN A 24 18.17 28.01 -23.78
N PRO A 25 18.37 28.08 -22.46
CA PRO A 25 17.46 27.48 -21.50
C PRO A 25 16.02 28.02 -21.61
N GLU A 26 15.88 29.31 -21.93
CA GLU A 26 14.59 29.99 -22.09
C GLU A 26 13.76 29.39 -23.24
N THR A 27 14.40 29.02 -24.35
CA THR A 27 13.72 28.40 -25.50
C THR A 27 13.17 27.03 -25.12
N VAL A 28 13.98 26.18 -24.48
CA VAL A 28 13.54 24.86 -23.98
C VAL A 28 12.37 25.01 -23.00
N GLN A 29 12.46 26.00 -22.14
CA GLN A 29 11.45 26.34 -21.15
C GLN A 29 10.10 26.67 -21.81
N GLN A 30 10.13 27.56 -22.80
CA GLN A 30 8.95 28.01 -23.52
C GLN A 30 8.33 26.86 -24.32
N GLU A 31 9.12 26.05 -25.00
CA GLU A 31 8.61 24.90 -25.76
C GLU A 31 7.90 23.88 -24.85
N PHE A 32 8.47 23.57 -23.69
CA PHE A 32 7.83 22.67 -22.73
C PHE A 32 6.52 23.27 -22.17
N LEU A 33 6.53 24.57 -21.86
CA LEU A 33 5.35 25.26 -21.36
C LEU A 33 4.23 25.35 -22.41
N HIS A 34 4.58 25.62 -23.67
CA HIS A 34 3.64 25.60 -24.79
C HIS A 34 3.00 24.22 -24.96
N PHE A 35 3.79 23.16 -24.90
CA PHE A 35 3.28 21.79 -24.92
C PHE A 35 2.32 21.54 -23.75
N TYR A 36 2.71 21.90 -22.52
CA TYR A 36 1.87 21.74 -21.34
C TYR A 36 0.54 22.49 -21.45
N HIS A 37 0.56 23.76 -21.90
CA HIS A 37 -0.64 24.56 -22.10
C HIS A 37 -1.57 23.99 -23.17
N TRP A 38 -1.04 23.38 -24.21
CA TRP A 38 -1.85 22.67 -25.19
C TRP A 38 -2.41 21.36 -24.62
N PHE A 39 -1.56 20.55 -23.96
CA PHE A 39 -1.93 19.24 -23.43
C PHE A 39 -3.04 19.32 -22.38
N ARG A 40 -2.95 20.27 -21.44
CA ARG A 40 -3.96 20.43 -20.37
C ARG A 40 -5.36 20.75 -20.87
N LYS A 41 -5.49 21.29 -22.08
CA LYS A 41 -6.78 21.63 -22.71
C LYS A 41 -7.45 20.42 -23.36
N GLN A 42 -6.71 19.35 -23.62
CA GLN A 42 -7.27 18.15 -24.25
C GLN A 42 -8.10 17.37 -23.22
N HIS A 43 -9.15 16.69 -23.70
CA HIS A 43 -9.85 15.70 -22.88
C HIS A 43 -9.16 14.34 -22.97
N LEU A 44 -9.32 13.52 -21.93
CA LEU A 44 -8.73 12.18 -21.90
C LEU A 44 -9.12 11.35 -23.13
N LYS A 45 -10.42 11.34 -23.47
CA LYS A 45 -10.96 10.57 -24.59
C LYS A 45 -10.45 10.97 -25.97
N ASP A 46 -9.97 12.21 -26.11
CA ASP A 46 -9.49 12.73 -27.40
C ASP A 46 -8.07 12.23 -27.69
N LEU A 47 -7.30 11.88 -26.66
CA LEU A 47 -5.92 11.40 -26.80
C LEU A 47 -5.80 9.89 -26.62
N TRP A 48 -6.49 9.31 -25.65
CA TRP A 48 -6.34 7.90 -25.29
C TRP A 48 -7.70 7.23 -25.11
N SER A 49 -7.87 6.07 -25.75
CA SER A 49 -9.05 5.25 -25.54
C SER A 49 -8.92 4.37 -24.29
N CYS A 50 -10.06 3.94 -23.75
CA CYS A 50 -10.09 2.98 -22.65
C CYS A 50 -9.33 1.69 -22.99
N GLU A 51 -9.44 1.22 -24.23
CA GLU A 51 -8.78 0.00 -24.69
C GLU A 51 -7.25 0.15 -24.68
N GLN A 52 -6.73 1.29 -25.14
CA GLN A 52 -5.29 1.57 -25.14
C GLN A 52 -4.72 1.60 -23.73
N LEU A 53 -5.40 2.29 -22.80
CA LEU A 53 -4.97 2.37 -21.41
C LEU A 53 -5.04 1.01 -20.71
N ASN A 54 -6.11 0.26 -20.95
CA ASN A 54 -6.28 -1.07 -20.39
C ASN A 54 -5.21 -2.04 -20.92
N ALA A 55 -4.95 -2.05 -22.23
CA ALA A 55 -3.90 -2.88 -22.83
C ALA A 55 -2.51 -2.54 -22.27
N LEU A 56 -2.21 -1.25 -22.10
CA LEU A 56 -0.95 -0.82 -21.48
C LEU A 56 -0.84 -1.30 -20.03
N LEU A 57 -1.88 -1.11 -19.23
CA LEU A 57 -1.87 -1.47 -17.81
C LEU A 57 -1.86 -2.98 -17.61
N GLN A 58 -2.56 -3.75 -18.43
CA GLN A 58 -2.47 -5.22 -18.42
C GLN A 58 -1.03 -5.66 -18.71
N LYS A 59 -0.41 -5.11 -19.75
CA LYS A 59 0.97 -5.43 -20.09
C LYS A 59 1.94 -5.09 -18.96
N GLN A 60 1.80 -3.91 -18.34
CA GLN A 60 2.72 -3.42 -17.31
C GLN A 60 2.52 -4.09 -15.94
N ILE A 61 1.27 -4.33 -15.53
CA ILE A 61 0.96 -4.84 -14.19
C ILE A 61 0.89 -6.37 -14.19
N LEU A 62 0.36 -6.97 -15.26
CA LEU A 62 0.07 -8.40 -15.31
C LEU A 62 1.14 -9.19 -16.06
N ASP A 63 1.62 -8.69 -17.19
CA ASP A 63 2.53 -9.46 -18.06
C ASP A 63 4.02 -9.15 -17.83
N THR A 64 4.33 -8.07 -17.12
CA THR A 64 5.71 -7.66 -16.85
C THR A 64 6.10 -8.02 -15.42
N PRO A 65 6.91 -9.08 -15.19
CA PRO A 65 7.40 -9.40 -13.84
C PRO A 65 8.33 -8.30 -13.33
N ALA A 66 8.36 -8.10 -12.01
CA ALA A 66 9.36 -7.22 -11.42
C ALA A 66 10.76 -7.83 -11.62
N SER A 67 11.71 -7.01 -12.04
CA SER A 67 13.09 -7.47 -12.17
C SER A 67 13.69 -7.83 -10.81
N ALA A 68 14.60 -8.81 -10.77
CA ALA A 68 15.33 -9.16 -9.55
C ALA A 68 16.02 -7.93 -8.91
N PHE A 69 16.60 -7.06 -9.74
CA PHE A 69 17.20 -5.80 -9.28
C PHE A 69 16.18 -4.89 -8.58
N LEU A 70 14.97 -4.75 -9.12
CA LEU A 70 13.91 -3.94 -8.48
C LEU A 70 13.50 -4.53 -7.12
N ILE A 71 13.38 -5.85 -7.03
CA ILE A 71 13.04 -6.56 -5.77
C ILE A 71 14.14 -6.32 -4.72
N GLU A 72 15.40 -6.42 -5.11
CA GLU A 72 16.55 -6.10 -4.26
C GLU A 72 16.53 -4.63 -3.81
N GLN A 73 16.23 -3.70 -4.73
CA GLN A 73 16.10 -2.28 -4.39
C GLN A 73 14.97 -2.04 -3.39
N ILE A 74 13.82 -2.70 -3.53
CA ILE A 74 12.71 -2.59 -2.57
C ILE A 74 13.16 -3.06 -1.18
N ALA A 75 13.83 -4.21 -1.10
CA ALA A 75 14.37 -4.71 0.15
C ALA A 75 15.36 -3.71 0.77
N GLU A 76 16.27 -3.17 -0.03
CA GLU A 76 17.27 -2.21 0.45
C GLU A 76 16.66 -0.89 0.92
N HIS A 77 15.62 -0.37 0.25
CA HIS A 77 14.93 0.85 0.68
C HIS A 77 14.16 0.64 1.98
N ILE A 78 13.49 -0.50 2.14
CA ILE A 78 12.83 -0.84 3.41
C ILE A 78 13.88 -0.99 4.52
N ARG A 79 15.00 -1.66 4.24
CA ARG A 79 16.13 -1.80 5.17
C ARG A 79 16.64 -0.43 5.61
N PHE A 80 16.91 0.46 4.66
CA PHE A 80 17.37 1.83 4.90
C PHE A 80 16.37 2.61 5.76
N ALA A 81 15.08 2.57 5.42
CA ALA A 81 14.03 3.24 6.18
C ALA A 81 13.94 2.73 7.62
N LEU A 82 14.11 1.43 7.86
CA LEU A 82 14.03 0.83 9.21
C LEU A 82 15.25 1.16 10.08
N VAL A 83 16.45 1.22 9.50
CA VAL A 83 17.70 1.51 10.23
C VAL A 83 18.09 2.99 10.23
N HIS A 84 17.27 3.86 9.65
CA HIS A 84 17.59 5.28 9.52
C HIS A 84 17.76 5.93 10.90
N PRO A 85 18.84 6.68 11.17
CA PRO A 85 19.12 7.27 12.49
C PRO A 85 18.01 8.21 13.00
N VAL A 86 17.25 8.82 12.08
CA VAL A 86 16.11 9.68 12.46
C VAL A 86 15.09 8.93 13.33
N ASN A 87 14.96 7.61 13.18
CA ASN A 87 13.99 6.79 13.88
C ASN A 87 14.25 6.73 15.40
N ASP A 88 15.47 7.00 15.84
CA ASP A 88 15.82 7.06 17.27
C ASP A 88 15.32 8.35 17.93
N SER A 89 15.12 9.41 17.14
CA SER A 89 14.67 10.73 17.62
C SER A 89 13.22 11.06 17.28
N ALA A 90 12.70 10.50 16.18
CA ALA A 90 11.33 10.71 15.73
C ALA A 90 10.36 9.81 16.50
N LYS A 91 9.30 10.41 17.04
CA LYS A 91 8.23 9.70 17.74
C LYS A 91 7.16 9.23 16.77
N ILE A 92 6.41 8.21 17.16
CA ILE A 92 5.22 7.75 16.39
C ILE A 92 4.23 8.92 16.17
N ALA A 93 4.06 9.80 17.16
CA ALA A 93 3.20 10.99 17.06
C ALA A 93 3.65 12.00 15.99
N ASP A 94 4.93 12.02 15.63
CA ASP A 94 5.47 12.97 14.65
C ASP A 94 5.13 12.55 13.21
N VAL A 95 4.85 11.26 13.00
CA VAL A 95 4.50 10.68 11.68
C VAL A 95 2.99 10.49 11.55
N ILE A 96 2.30 10.11 12.63
CA ILE A 96 0.88 9.83 12.61
C ILE A 96 0.15 10.86 13.49
N PRO A 97 -0.58 11.82 12.89
CA PRO A 97 -1.31 12.83 13.65
C PRO A 97 -2.39 12.18 14.54
N VAL A 98 -2.49 12.63 15.80
CA VAL A 98 -3.53 12.17 16.73
C VAL A 98 -4.94 12.34 16.17
N LEU A 99 -5.19 13.41 15.42
CA LEU A 99 -6.49 13.65 14.77
C LEU A 99 -6.82 12.59 13.71
N THR A 100 -5.81 12.01 13.06
CA THR A 100 -6.01 10.91 12.11
C THR A 100 -6.36 9.62 12.85
N ILE A 101 -5.68 9.35 13.96
CA ILE A 101 -6.00 8.21 14.83
C ILE A 101 -7.42 8.33 15.36
N ASP A 102 -7.82 9.50 15.89
CA ASP A 102 -9.17 9.76 16.41
C ASP A 102 -10.26 9.67 15.35
N LYS A 103 -9.97 9.98 14.09
CA LYS A 103 -10.92 9.79 12.98
C LYS A 103 -11.07 8.32 12.60
N ILE A 104 -9.97 7.58 12.47
CA ILE A 104 -9.98 6.14 12.14
C ILE A 104 -10.72 5.38 13.25
N ALA A 105 -10.36 5.67 14.47
CA ALA A 105 -11.02 5.33 15.70
C ALA A 105 -12.55 5.48 15.69
N GLN A 106 -13.05 6.70 15.51
CA GLN A 106 -14.48 7.01 15.48
C GLN A 106 -15.15 6.26 14.32
N TYR A 107 -14.48 6.20 13.17
CA TYR A 107 -14.99 5.44 12.03
C TYR A 107 -15.12 3.95 12.34
N VAL A 108 -14.09 3.29 12.89
CA VAL A 108 -14.11 1.86 13.25
C VAL A 108 -15.11 1.58 14.37
N ALA A 109 -15.14 2.41 15.42
CA ALA A 109 -16.09 2.30 16.53
C ALA A 109 -17.54 2.39 16.03
N SER A 110 -17.82 3.29 15.08
CA SER A 110 -19.16 3.48 14.50
C SER A 110 -19.67 2.29 13.65
N LYS A 111 -18.80 1.33 13.28
CA LYS A 111 -19.19 0.12 12.50
C LYS A 111 -19.63 -1.04 13.40
N SER A 112 -20.56 -0.79 14.32
CA SER A 112 -21.10 -1.78 15.27
C SER A 112 -21.55 -3.09 14.60
N GLY A 113 -22.18 -3.02 13.42
CA GLY A 113 -22.61 -4.21 12.67
C GLY A 113 -21.49 -5.08 12.11
N HIS A 114 -20.30 -4.52 11.79
CA HIS A 114 -19.15 -5.34 11.40
C HIS A 114 -18.51 -6.02 12.61
N ARG A 115 -18.41 -5.29 13.73
CA ARG A 115 -17.88 -5.82 14.98
C ARG A 115 -18.72 -6.97 15.52
N GLN A 116 -20.03 -6.79 15.63
CA GLN A 116 -20.95 -7.83 16.11
C GLN A 116 -20.84 -9.09 15.26
N ARG A 117 -20.74 -8.95 13.94
CA ARG A 117 -20.54 -10.08 13.02
C ARG A 117 -19.21 -10.79 13.27
N LEU A 118 -18.11 -10.05 13.44
CA LEU A 118 -16.80 -10.65 13.73
C LEU A 118 -16.78 -11.38 15.08
N ILE A 119 -17.31 -10.75 16.15
CA ILE A 119 -17.42 -11.38 17.49
C ILE A 119 -18.23 -12.67 17.37
N LYS A 120 -19.37 -12.63 16.68
CA LYS A 120 -20.19 -13.82 16.45
C LYS A 120 -19.42 -14.91 15.69
N THR A 121 -18.69 -14.57 14.63
CA THR A 121 -17.87 -15.54 13.87
C THR A 121 -16.80 -16.17 14.76
N VAL A 122 -16.07 -15.39 15.55
CA VAL A 122 -15.02 -15.90 16.45
C VAL A 122 -15.61 -16.79 17.55
N VAL A 123 -16.70 -16.36 18.18
CA VAL A 123 -17.29 -17.06 19.33
C VAL A 123 -18.08 -18.30 18.91
N SER A 124 -18.56 -18.34 17.68
CA SER A 124 -19.15 -19.54 17.06
C SER A 124 -18.10 -20.54 16.57
N ASN A 125 -16.80 -20.20 16.58
CA ASN A 125 -15.74 -21.10 16.14
C ASN A 125 -15.55 -22.26 17.15
N PRO A 126 -15.51 -23.53 16.70
CA PRO A 126 -15.27 -24.68 17.57
C PRO A 126 -13.98 -24.57 18.42
N ALA A 127 -12.92 -23.94 17.90
CA ALA A 127 -11.67 -23.73 18.63
C ALA A 127 -11.84 -22.83 19.85
N PHE A 128 -12.68 -21.79 19.75
CA PHE A 128 -12.99 -20.91 20.88
C PHE A 128 -13.74 -21.65 21.99
N SER A 129 -14.69 -22.52 21.59
CA SER A 129 -15.45 -23.35 22.52
C SER A 129 -14.55 -24.37 23.24
N ALA A 130 -13.59 -24.96 22.52
CA ALA A 130 -12.59 -25.84 23.10
C ALA A 130 -11.68 -25.12 24.10
N MET A 131 -11.21 -23.90 23.76
CA MET A 131 -10.38 -23.08 24.62
C MET A 131 -11.08 -22.71 25.94
N ILE A 132 -12.34 -22.25 25.88
CA ILE A 132 -13.12 -21.94 27.09
C ILE A 132 -13.31 -23.19 27.94
N SER A 133 -13.62 -24.33 27.31
CA SER A 133 -13.83 -25.58 28.04
C SER A 133 -12.57 -26.02 28.79
N GLN A 134 -11.41 -25.91 28.14
CA GLN A 134 -10.11 -26.20 28.74
C GLN A 134 -9.76 -25.23 29.87
N LEU A 135 -9.99 -23.92 29.69
CA LEU A 135 -9.73 -22.93 30.73
C LEU A 135 -10.61 -23.13 31.96
N ILE A 136 -11.89 -23.48 31.78
CA ILE A 136 -12.80 -23.76 32.90
C ILE A 136 -12.38 -25.05 33.61
N GLN A 137 -12.06 -26.11 32.86
CA GLN A 137 -11.58 -27.36 33.44
C GLN A 137 -10.29 -27.13 34.25
N HIS A 138 -9.32 -26.43 33.66
CA HIS A 138 -8.07 -26.11 34.33
C HIS A 138 -8.26 -25.21 35.55
N SER A 139 -9.15 -24.22 35.48
CA SER A 139 -9.45 -23.33 36.62
C SER A 139 -10.13 -24.07 37.77
N ILE A 140 -11.01 -25.03 37.47
CA ILE A 140 -11.65 -25.88 38.48
C ILE A 140 -10.63 -26.80 39.11
N GLN A 141 -9.78 -27.43 38.29
CA GLN A 141 -8.70 -28.30 38.76
C GLN A 141 -7.72 -27.51 39.65
N ASP A 142 -7.23 -26.36 39.19
CA ASP A 142 -6.35 -25.48 39.96
C ASP A 142 -7.00 -25.00 41.27
N TYR A 143 -8.29 -24.71 41.28
CA TYR A 143 -9.01 -24.34 42.50
C TYR A 143 -9.10 -25.51 43.48
N LEU A 144 -9.40 -26.72 42.99
CA LEU A 144 -9.44 -27.92 43.82
C LEU A 144 -8.05 -28.22 44.40
N ASP A 145 -7.03 -28.25 43.57
CA ASP A 145 -5.64 -28.51 43.97
C ASP A 145 -5.13 -27.48 44.98
N ASN A 146 -5.36 -26.18 44.73
CA ASN A 146 -4.92 -25.12 45.64
C ASN A 146 -5.78 -25.02 46.92
N SER A 147 -7.09 -25.33 46.86
CA SER A 147 -7.96 -25.33 48.05
C SER A 147 -7.69 -26.51 48.99
N LEU A 148 -7.22 -27.63 48.45
CA LEU A 148 -6.76 -28.78 49.22
C LEU A 148 -5.41 -28.50 49.90
N ILE A 149 -4.54 -27.69 49.30
CA ILE A 149 -3.28 -27.22 49.91
C ILE A 149 -3.54 -26.16 51.00
N ALA A 150 -4.64 -25.40 50.92
CA ALA A 150 -5.00 -24.34 51.88
C ALA A 150 -5.59 -24.81 53.23
N LYS A 151 -5.49 -26.11 53.59
CA LYS A 151 -6.00 -26.62 54.87
C LYS A 151 -4.95 -27.36 55.70
N SER A 152 -4.19 -26.56 56.46
CA SER A 152 -3.70 -26.98 57.78
C SER A 152 -3.64 -25.78 58.74
N VAL A 153 -4.81 -25.24 59.11
CA VAL A 153 -4.91 -24.35 60.28
C VAL A 153 -5.02 -25.23 61.53
N PRO A 154 -4.06 -25.19 62.48
CA PRO A 154 -4.13 -25.94 63.73
C PRO A 154 -5.32 -25.44 64.58
N GLY A 155 -6.31 -26.31 64.87
CA GLY A 155 -7.33 -26.00 65.89
C GLY A 155 -8.80 -26.34 65.58
N VAL A 156 -9.18 -26.78 64.38
CA VAL A 156 -10.60 -26.99 64.03
C VAL A 156 -10.98 -28.48 63.85
N SER A 157 -10.82 -29.27 64.90
CA SER A 157 -11.06 -30.73 64.85
C SER A 157 -12.53 -31.17 65.00
N ARG A 158 -13.50 -30.24 65.15
CA ARG A 158 -14.92 -30.58 65.42
C ARG A 158 -15.91 -30.37 64.27
N PHE A 159 -15.51 -29.76 63.15
CA PHE A 159 -16.38 -29.61 61.96
C PHE A 159 -16.05 -30.55 60.80
N MET A 160 -14.96 -31.34 60.88
CA MET A 160 -14.60 -32.31 59.84
C MET A 160 -15.52 -33.54 59.75
N LYS A 161 -16.31 -33.86 60.79
CA LYS A 161 -17.10 -35.10 60.81
C LYS A 161 -18.47 -35.02 60.11
N MET A 162 -18.91 -33.83 59.69
CA MET A 162 -20.18 -33.66 58.96
C MET A 162 -20.00 -33.48 57.44
N GLY A 163 -18.78 -33.18 56.97
CA GLY A 163 -18.47 -33.01 55.54
C GLY A 163 -17.92 -34.25 54.83
N LYS A 164 -17.62 -35.34 55.56
CA LYS A 164 -16.97 -36.54 54.99
C LYS A 164 -17.84 -37.34 54.02
N SER A 165 -19.17 -37.31 54.14
CA SER A 165 -20.05 -38.12 53.29
C SER A 165 -20.22 -37.60 51.86
N VAL A 166 -19.83 -36.36 51.58
CA VAL A 166 -19.95 -35.76 50.23
C VAL A 166 -18.60 -35.73 49.51
N LEU A 167 -17.49 -35.86 50.24
CA LEU A 167 -16.14 -35.79 49.69
C LEU A 167 -15.56 -37.14 49.25
N GLU A 168 -16.04 -38.27 49.78
CA GLU A 168 -15.50 -39.60 49.44
C GLU A 168 -16.11 -40.23 48.17
N THR A 169 -17.08 -39.58 47.52
CA THR A 169 -17.73 -40.11 46.29
C THR A 169 -17.41 -39.33 45.02
N VAL A 170 -16.60 -38.28 45.11
CA VAL A 170 -16.19 -37.47 43.96
C VAL A 170 -14.70 -37.70 43.75
N THR A 171 -14.36 -38.74 42.99
CA THR A 171 -12.99 -38.90 42.46
C THR A 171 -12.74 -37.78 41.44
N ASP A 172 -11.52 -37.23 41.41
CA ASP A 172 -11.14 -36.12 40.49
C ASP A 172 -11.56 -36.39 39.04
N SER A 173 -11.47 -37.65 38.59
CA SER A 173 -11.89 -38.09 37.25
C SER A 173 -13.40 -38.00 36.98
N SER A 174 -14.24 -38.15 38.02
CA SER A 174 -15.71 -38.10 37.90
C SER A 174 -16.22 -36.66 37.82
N LEU A 175 -15.54 -35.73 38.49
CA LEU A 175 -15.86 -34.30 38.42
C LEU A 175 -15.43 -33.72 37.06
N ASP A 176 -14.22 -34.05 36.61
CA ASP A 176 -13.70 -33.61 35.31
C ASP A 176 -14.56 -34.07 34.13
N SER A 177 -15.01 -35.32 34.16
CA SER A 177 -15.89 -35.87 33.11
C SER A 177 -17.29 -35.26 33.15
N ALA A 178 -17.84 -34.99 34.34
CA ALA A 178 -19.13 -34.31 34.49
C ALA A 178 -19.07 -32.83 34.06
N VAL A 179 -17.99 -32.13 34.39
CA VAL A 179 -17.73 -30.75 33.95
C VAL A 179 -17.56 -30.70 32.45
N SER A 180 -16.76 -31.60 31.87
CA SER A 180 -16.57 -31.71 30.41
C SER A 180 -17.89 -31.97 29.68
N ALA A 181 -18.69 -32.93 30.15
CA ALA A 181 -19.99 -33.24 29.55
C ALA A 181 -20.99 -32.09 29.68
N TYR A 182 -20.98 -31.37 30.81
CA TYR A 182 -21.82 -30.19 31.01
C TYR A 182 -21.41 -29.03 30.09
N LEU A 183 -20.11 -28.75 30.00
CA LEU A 183 -19.57 -27.72 29.11
C LEU A 183 -19.91 -28.05 27.65
N GLN A 184 -19.66 -29.28 27.21
CA GLN A 184 -19.95 -29.74 25.85
C GLN A 184 -21.44 -29.63 25.49
N LYS A 185 -22.33 -30.01 26.41
CA LYS A 185 -23.79 -29.89 26.24
C LYS A 185 -24.27 -28.44 26.20
N ASN A 186 -23.53 -27.52 26.82
CA ASN A 186 -23.89 -26.10 26.91
C ASN A 186 -23.02 -25.19 26.03
N ILE A 187 -22.19 -25.72 25.12
CA ILE A 187 -21.31 -24.95 24.24
C ILE A 187 -22.05 -23.81 23.53
N LEU A 188 -23.26 -24.07 22.99
CA LEU A 188 -24.06 -23.05 22.31
C LEU A 188 -24.46 -21.90 23.24
N LYS A 189 -24.80 -22.22 24.50
CA LYS A 189 -25.16 -21.22 25.51
C LYS A 189 -23.93 -20.44 25.98
N LEU A 190 -22.79 -21.12 26.15
CA LEU A 190 -21.51 -20.50 26.49
C LEU A 190 -21.02 -19.58 25.38
N SER A 191 -21.20 -19.97 24.13
CA SER A 191 -20.95 -19.17 22.94
C SER A 191 -21.84 -17.92 22.94
N GLN A 192 -23.15 -18.05 23.10
CA GLN A 192 -24.06 -16.89 23.18
C GLN A 192 -23.75 -15.95 24.37
N MET A 193 -23.42 -16.50 25.53
CA MET A 193 -23.01 -15.71 26.69
C MET A 193 -21.68 -14.99 26.44
N SER A 194 -20.70 -15.67 25.83
CA SER A 194 -19.42 -15.07 25.46
C SER A 194 -19.59 -13.98 24.42
N GLU A 195 -20.48 -14.16 23.44
CA GLU A 195 -20.84 -13.15 22.45
C GLU A 195 -21.45 -11.92 23.15
N SER A 196 -22.37 -12.12 24.10
CA SER A 196 -22.97 -11.04 24.89
C SER A 196 -21.93 -10.28 25.73
N VAL A 197 -21.08 -11.02 26.45
CA VAL A 197 -20.01 -10.45 27.27
C VAL A 197 -18.99 -9.69 26.42
N LEU A 198 -18.57 -10.24 25.28
CA LEU A 198 -17.64 -9.59 24.36
C LEU A 198 -18.27 -8.34 23.73
N ASN A 199 -19.54 -8.38 23.34
CA ASN A 199 -20.23 -7.18 22.85
C ASN A 199 -20.40 -6.09 23.91
N GLN A 200 -20.52 -6.46 25.19
CA GLN A 200 -20.55 -5.51 26.31
C GLN A 200 -19.17 -4.93 26.64
N HIS A 201 -18.09 -5.65 26.38
CA HIS A 201 -16.71 -5.20 26.67
C HIS A 201 -16.02 -4.56 25.47
N LEU A 202 -16.52 -4.81 24.27
CA LEU A 202 -16.11 -4.22 23.01
C LEU A 202 -17.31 -3.43 22.43
N ASP A 203 -17.87 -2.50 23.20
CA ASP A 203 -18.85 -1.55 22.68
C ASP A 203 -18.16 -0.34 22.04
N ASP A 204 -18.94 0.53 21.40
CA ASP A 204 -18.42 1.67 20.62
C ASP A 204 -17.57 2.60 21.52
N ASP A 205 -18.04 2.86 22.75
CA ASP A 205 -17.36 3.74 23.71
C ASP A 205 -16.08 3.11 24.28
N LYS A 206 -16.11 1.82 24.65
CA LYS A 206 -14.93 1.12 25.17
C LYS A 206 -13.86 0.94 24.11
N LEU A 207 -14.23 0.71 22.86
CA LEU A 207 -13.27 0.68 21.74
C LEU A 207 -12.64 2.06 21.53
N TYR A 208 -13.45 3.11 21.60
CA TYR A 208 -12.95 4.47 21.54
C TYR A 208 -11.97 4.79 22.69
N HIS A 209 -12.24 4.33 23.91
CA HIS A 209 -11.30 4.52 25.02
C HIS A 209 -10.08 3.60 24.94
N LEU A 210 -10.24 2.36 24.46
CA LEU A 210 -9.15 1.40 24.28
C LEU A 210 -8.10 1.93 23.30
N GLN A 211 -8.52 2.46 22.15
CA GLN A 211 -7.60 3.02 21.17
C GLN A 211 -6.85 4.24 21.75
N ALA A 212 -7.50 5.08 22.57
CA ALA A 212 -6.94 6.31 23.11
C ALA A 212 -5.88 5.93 24.14
N ASN A 213 -6.17 4.93 24.96
CA ASN A 213 -5.22 4.33 25.89
C ASN A 213 -4.03 3.70 25.16
N ILE A 214 -4.25 2.98 24.04
CA ILE A 214 -3.17 2.43 23.22
C ILE A 214 -2.34 3.57 22.62
N TRP A 215 -2.99 4.58 22.02
CA TRP A 215 -2.34 5.74 21.44
C TRP A 215 -1.48 6.49 22.45
N HIS A 216 -2.02 6.78 23.64
CA HIS A 216 -1.27 7.41 24.73
C HIS A 216 -0.01 6.65 25.13
N LYS A 217 -0.02 5.32 25.02
CA LYS A 217 1.13 4.46 25.33
C LYS A 217 2.16 4.40 24.21
N ILE A 218 1.72 4.42 22.95
CA ILE A 218 2.63 4.24 21.80
C ILE A 218 3.15 5.56 21.22
N LYS A 219 2.41 6.67 21.37
CA LYS A 219 2.69 7.93 20.67
C LYS A 219 4.09 8.50 20.94
N ASP A 220 4.62 8.29 22.15
CA ASP A 220 5.92 8.80 22.59
C ASP A 220 7.06 7.81 22.34
N LEU A 221 6.76 6.60 21.87
CA LEU A 221 7.79 5.64 21.50
C LEU A 221 8.55 6.12 20.25
N PRO A 222 9.88 5.93 20.21
CA PRO A 222 10.65 6.20 19.02
C PRO A 222 10.27 5.21 17.92
N LEU A 223 10.34 5.64 16.66
CA LEU A 223 10.06 4.78 15.50
C LEU A 223 11.02 3.59 15.43
N SER A 224 12.21 3.69 16.03
CA SER A 224 13.18 2.60 16.07
C SER A 224 12.70 1.35 16.81
N VAL A 225 11.63 1.45 17.61
CA VAL A 225 10.96 0.27 18.19
C VAL A 225 10.48 -0.71 17.11
N LEU A 226 10.10 -0.22 15.91
CA LEU A 226 9.65 -1.08 14.79
C LEU A 226 10.75 -2.03 14.30
N LYS A 227 12.02 -1.65 14.43
CA LYS A 227 13.17 -2.50 14.08
C LYS A 227 13.24 -3.77 14.92
N ASN A 228 12.72 -3.75 16.14
CA ASN A 228 12.74 -4.91 17.04
C ASN A 228 11.71 -5.98 16.65
N TYR A 229 10.75 -5.65 15.78
CA TYR A 229 9.70 -6.56 15.33
C TYR A 229 9.91 -7.05 13.89
N ILE A 230 10.92 -6.52 13.19
CA ILE A 230 11.25 -6.88 11.81
C ILE A 230 12.69 -7.37 11.79
N GLU A 231 12.90 -8.63 11.42
CA GLU A 231 14.23 -9.18 11.23
C GLU A 231 14.86 -8.60 9.96
N VAL A 232 15.59 -7.50 10.14
CA VAL A 232 16.23 -6.74 9.05
C VAL A 232 17.19 -7.62 8.22
N GLN A 233 17.74 -8.68 8.82
CA GLN A 233 18.63 -9.64 8.14
C GLN A 233 17.89 -10.55 7.15
N ASP A 234 16.62 -10.87 7.44
CA ASP A 234 15.76 -11.75 6.63
C ASP A 234 14.85 -10.95 5.67
N LEU A 235 15.02 -9.63 5.64
CA LEU A 235 14.21 -8.75 4.82
C LEU A 235 14.30 -9.07 3.31
N PRO A 236 15.48 -9.39 2.73
CA PRO A 236 15.55 -9.83 1.34
C PRO A 236 14.70 -11.08 1.07
N GLN A 237 14.69 -12.05 1.99
CA GLN A 237 13.89 -13.27 1.86
C GLN A 237 12.39 -12.98 1.99
N THR A 238 12.01 -12.12 2.93
CA THR A 238 10.61 -11.72 3.16
C THR A 238 10.03 -10.96 1.95
N VAL A 239 10.83 -10.08 1.33
CA VAL A 239 10.42 -9.33 0.13
C VAL A 239 10.26 -10.26 -1.07
N VAL A 240 11.12 -11.28 -1.21
CA VAL A 240 10.98 -12.32 -2.25
C VAL A 240 9.69 -13.11 -2.07
N LEU A 241 9.33 -13.51 -0.84
CA LEU A 241 8.05 -14.19 -0.58
C LEU A 241 6.85 -13.28 -0.93
N GLY A 242 6.92 -11.99 -0.60
CA GLY A 242 5.91 -11.01 -1.01
C GLY A 242 5.80 -10.90 -2.54
N HIS A 243 6.93 -10.94 -3.25
CA HIS A 243 6.98 -10.96 -4.70
C HIS A 243 6.35 -12.24 -5.29
N GLU A 244 6.58 -13.41 -4.71
CA GLU A 244 5.95 -14.66 -5.16
C GLU A 244 4.42 -14.61 -5.06
N ILE A 245 3.89 -14.05 -3.96
CA ILE A 245 2.45 -13.83 -3.79
C ILE A 245 1.95 -12.84 -4.85
N TRP A 246 2.67 -11.75 -5.09
CA TRP A 246 2.34 -10.79 -6.15
C TRP A 246 2.32 -11.44 -7.54
N ASP A 247 3.34 -12.24 -7.87
CA ASP A 247 3.44 -12.98 -9.13
C ASP A 247 2.26 -13.93 -9.34
N PHE A 248 1.84 -14.63 -8.29
CA PHE A 248 0.65 -15.46 -8.33
C PHE A 248 -0.62 -14.63 -8.54
N MET A 249 -0.79 -13.55 -7.74
CA MET A 249 -1.96 -12.68 -7.83
C MET A 249 -2.09 -12.03 -9.20
N ARG A 250 -1.00 -11.53 -9.80
CA ARG A 250 -1.07 -10.86 -11.11
C ARG A 250 -1.43 -11.80 -12.27
N GLN A 251 -1.08 -13.07 -12.15
CA GLN A 251 -1.44 -14.07 -13.15
C GLN A 251 -2.88 -14.58 -13.00
N SER A 252 -3.51 -14.33 -11.85
CA SER A 252 -4.88 -14.76 -11.56
C SER A 252 -5.92 -14.05 -12.43
N ASP A 253 -6.97 -14.79 -12.78
CA ASP A 253 -8.14 -14.22 -13.48
C ASP A 253 -8.86 -13.17 -12.62
N TYR A 254 -8.76 -13.28 -11.30
CA TYR A 254 -9.27 -12.28 -10.37
C TYR A 254 -8.63 -10.91 -10.62
N LEU A 255 -7.29 -10.80 -10.64
CA LEU A 255 -6.65 -9.50 -10.81
C LEU A 255 -6.79 -8.98 -12.25
N LYS A 256 -6.78 -9.86 -13.25
CA LYS A 256 -7.07 -9.50 -14.65
C LYS A 256 -8.42 -8.79 -14.76
N GLN A 257 -9.46 -9.38 -14.17
CA GLN A 257 -10.81 -8.81 -14.20
C GLN A 257 -10.90 -7.52 -13.38
N GLN A 258 -10.32 -7.49 -12.17
CA GLN A 258 -10.31 -6.29 -11.33
C GLN A 258 -9.60 -5.11 -11.99
N LEU A 259 -8.47 -5.37 -12.67
CA LEU A 259 -7.76 -4.34 -13.43
C LEU A 259 -8.62 -3.84 -14.60
N HIS A 260 -9.20 -4.75 -15.37
CA HIS A 260 -10.05 -4.39 -16.51
C HIS A 260 -11.23 -3.51 -16.08
N ASP A 261 -12.02 -3.99 -15.11
CA ASP A 261 -13.22 -3.30 -14.64
C ASP A 261 -12.88 -1.99 -13.91
N GLY A 262 -11.79 -1.99 -13.14
CA GLY A 262 -11.28 -0.81 -12.44
C GLY A 262 -10.84 0.30 -13.39
N VAL A 263 -10.07 -0.05 -14.43
CA VAL A 263 -9.64 0.89 -15.47
C VAL A 263 -10.85 1.40 -16.24
N HIS A 264 -11.79 0.54 -16.61
CA HIS A 264 -13.01 0.95 -17.29
C HIS A 264 -13.85 1.92 -16.45
N ALA A 265 -14.09 1.59 -15.17
CA ALA A 265 -14.85 2.46 -14.27
C ALA A 265 -14.17 3.81 -14.05
N TRP A 266 -12.85 3.84 -13.89
CA TRP A 266 -12.08 5.08 -13.82
C TRP A 266 -12.16 5.87 -15.12
N TYR A 267 -12.02 5.21 -16.27
CA TYR A 267 -12.06 5.86 -17.58
C TYR A 267 -13.42 6.50 -17.83
N VAL A 268 -14.52 5.77 -17.67
CA VAL A 268 -15.88 6.30 -17.88
C VAL A 268 -16.15 7.55 -17.04
N ARG A 269 -15.62 7.59 -15.81
CA ARG A 269 -15.73 8.76 -14.91
C ARG A 269 -14.88 9.96 -15.34
N ASN A 270 -13.76 9.73 -16.03
CA ASN A 270 -12.76 10.75 -16.32
C ASN A 270 -12.62 11.10 -17.81
N GLN A 271 -13.25 10.37 -18.72
CA GLN A 271 -13.10 10.53 -20.17
C GLN A 271 -13.45 11.93 -20.68
N GLU A 272 -14.42 12.60 -20.04
CA GLU A 272 -14.85 13.96 -20.33
C GLU A 272 -14.04 15.03 -19.58
N ARG A 273 -13.16 14.65 -18.64
CA ARG A 273 -12.34 15.62 -17.90
C ARG A 273 -11.13 16.02 -18.76
N THR A 274 -10.75 17.28 -18.63
CA THR A 274 -9.51 17.79 -19.23
C THR A 274 -8.29 17.32 -18.44
N PHE A 275 -7.13 17.25 -19.10
CA PHE A 275 -5.87 16.95 -18.42
C PHE A 275 -5.50 17.99 -17.36
N ASP A 276 -5.98 19.23 -17.46
CA ASP A 276 -5.86 20.21 -16.38
C ASP A 276 -6.42 19.69 -15.05
N LEU A 277 -7.65 19.16 -15.08
CA LEU A 277 -8.31 18.65 -13.89
C LEU A 277 -7.63 17.36 -13.39
N LEU A 278 -7.22 16.48 -14.30
CA LEU A 278 -6.57 15.22 -13.95
C LEU A 278 -5.19 15.43 -13.33
N LEU A 279 -4.40 16.35 -13.88
CA LEU A 279 -3.07 16.68 -13.36
C LEU A 279 -3.15 17.41 -12.01
N ARG A 280 -4.12 18.30 -11.83
CA ARG A 280 -4.37 18.98 -10.54
C ARG A 280 -4.74 18.02 -9.42
N ASP A 281 -5.48 16.94 -9.70
CA ASP A 281 -5.78 15.90 -8.70
C ASP A 281 -4.50 15.20 -8.18
N LEU A 282 -3.39 15.28 -8.95
CA LEU A 282 -2.07 14.75 -8.60
C LEU A 282 -1.11 15.85 -8.10
N ASN A 283 -1.61 17.05 -7.82
CA ASN A 283 -0.84 18.24 -7.48
C ASN A 283 0.18 18.65 -8.56
N ILE A 284 -0.05 18.29 -9.82
CA ILE A 284 0.76 18.72 -10.95
C ILE A 284 0.12 19.98 -11.53
N ASP A 285 0.67 21.14 -11.18
CA ASP A 285 0.26 22.43 -11.69
C ASP A 285 1.39 23.13 -12.45
N GLU A 286 1.06 24.29 -13.02
CA GLU A 286 1.98 25.07 -13.82
C GLU A 286 3.19 25.56 -13.01
N ALA A 287 3.03 25.80 -11.70
CA ALA A 287 4.13 26.22 -10.84
C ALA A 287 5.13 25.08 -10.66
N LEU A 288 4.67 23.84 -10.46
CA LEU A 288 5.53 22.66 -10.42
C LEU A 288 6.31 22.49 -11.73
N ILE A 289 5.64 22.65 -12.87
CA ILE A 289 6.27 22.61 -14.20
C ILE A 289 7.37 23.68 -14.30
N GLN A 290 7.07 24.92 -13.94
CA GLN A 290 7.97 26.06 -14.11
C GLN A 290 9.14 26.07 -13.12
N GLN A 291 8.93 25.64 -11.88
CA GLN A 291 9.93 25.81 -10.83
C GLN A 291 10.78 24.57 -10.62
N GLU A 292 10.18 23.38 -10.71
CA GLU A 292 10.87 22.13 -10.35
C GLU A 292 11.28 21.32 -11.57
N LEU A 293 10.35 21.02 -12.49
CA LEU A 293 10.66 20.14 -13.62
C LEU A 293 11.64 20.76 -14.62
N GLN A 294 11.62 22.08 -14.78
CA GLN A 294 12.55 22.77 -15.68
C GLN A 294 14.00 22.67 -15.23
N GLN A 295 14.26 22.72 -13.92
CA GLN A 295 15.61 22.56 -13.39
C GLN A 295 16.16 21.16 -13.67
N LEU A 296 15.28 20.15 -13.71
CA LEU A 296 15.63 18.77 -14.04
C LEU A 296 15.78 18.54 -15.56
N LEU A 297 15.01 19.25 -16.39
CA LEU A 297 15.01 19.09 -17.84
C LEU A 297 16.23 19.75 -18.51
N ASN A 298 16.66 20.93 -18.04
CA ASN A 298 17.75 21.69 -18.67
C ASN A 298 19.06 20.88 -18.82
N PRO A 299 19.56 20.19 -17.78
CA PRO A 299 20.77 19.37 -17.92
C PRO A 299 20.65 18.27 -18.97
N VAL A 300 19.46 17.67 -19.11
CA VAL A 300 19.21 16.61 -20.12
C VAL A 300 19.35 17.18 -21.53
N ILE A 301 18.74 18.32 -21.82
CA ILE A 301 18.82 18.96 -23.14
C ILE A 301 20.24 19.42 -23.45
N GLN A 302 20.95 20.01 -22.48
CA GLN A 302 22.35 20.42 -22.65
C GLN A 302 23.25 19.21 -22.94
N GLN A 303 23.01 18.07 -22.28
CA GLN A 303 23.73 16.85 -22.56
C GLN A 303 23.42 16.31 -23.97
N MET A 304 22.14 16.31 -24.39
CA MET A 304 21.74 15.91 -25.74
C MET A 304 22.41 16.77 -26.83
N LEU A 305 22.57 18.07 -26.58
CA LEU A 305 23.28 18.99 -27.47
C LEU A 305 24.79 18.68 -27.50
N SER A 306 25.41 18.50 -26.35
CA SER A 306 26.85 18.19 -26.25
C SER A 306 27.21 16.87 -26.95
N GLN A 307 26.30 15.90 -26.93
CA GLN A 307 26.46 14.59 -27.57
C GLN A 307 26.07 14.63 -29.06
N GLN A 308 25.72 15.79 -29.61
CA GLN A 308 25.25 15.99 -30.98
C GLN A 308 23.98 15.19 -31.35
N TYR A 309 23.34 14.53 -30.39
CA TYR A 309 22.16 13.70 -30.62
C TYR A 309 21.01 14.50 -31.27
N LEU A 310 20.75 15.72 -30.79
CA LEU A 310 19.72 16.57 -31.37
C LEU A 310 20.05 16.94 -32.82
N ARG A 311 21.33 17.21 -33.12
CA ARG A 311 21.80 17.55 -34.47
C ARG A 311 21.58 16.38 -35.43
N GLU A 312 21.97 15.17 -35.04
CA GLU A 312 21.79 13.96 -35.85
C GLU A 312 20.30 13.68 -36.12
N ARG A 313 19.45 13.80 -35.08
CA ARG A 313 18.01 13.61 -35.22
C ARG A 313 17.38 14.66 -36.13
N ALA A 314 17.75 15.93 -36.00
CA ALA A 314 17.26 17.00 -36.86
C ALA A 314 17.70 16.80 -38.32
N ARG A 315 18.96 16.39 -38.55
CA ARG A 315 19.51 16.16 -39.90
C ARG A 315 18.67 15.15 -40.66
N LEU A 316 18.31 14.04 -40.03
CA LEU A 316 17.49 12.98 -40.64
C LEU A 316 16.18 13.52 -41.22
N TYR A 317 15.49 14.43 -40.52
CA TYR A 317 14.24 14.99 -41.00
C TYR A 317 14.45 16.12 -42.02
N LEU A 318 15.50 16.92 -41.85
CA LEU A 318 15.86 17.96 -42.82
C LEU A 318 16.26 17.35 -44.16
N GLU A 319 17.07 16.29 -44.18
CA GLU A 319 17.39 15.55 -45.41
C GLU A 319 16.12 15.00 -46.07
N LYS A 320 15.24 14.34 -45.30
CA LYS A 320 13.95 13.87 -45.83
C LYS A 320 13.10 14.99 -46.43
N PHE A 321 13.10 16.16 -45.82
CA PHE A 321 12.38 17.33 -46.33
C PHE A 321 13.04 17.88 -47.61
N TYR A 322 14.33 18.23 -47.57
CA TYR A 322 15.01 18.86 -48.71
C TYR A 322 15.12 17.94 -49.92
N TYR A 323 15.23 16.63 -49.73
CA TYR A 323 15.22 15.65 -50.82
C TYR A 323 13.82 15.17 -51.22
N SER A 324 12.75 15.66 -50.58
CA SER A 324 11.38 15.34 -50.99
C SER A 324 11.03 16.02 -52.32
N GLU A 325 10.17 15.38 -53.13
CA GLU A 325 9.72 15.95 -54.40
C GLU A 325 9.11 17.36 -54.26
N PRO A 326 8.30 17.69 -53.23
CA PRO A 326 7.78 19.04 -53.07
C PRO A 326 8.87 20.11 -52.86
N ALA A 327 9.90 19.81 -52.06
CA ALA A 327 10.99 20.75 -51.80
C ALA A 327 11.86 20.94 -53.04
N GLN A 328 12.22 19.85 -53.72
CA GLN A 328 13.00 19.89 -54.96
C GLN A 328 12.30 20.73 -56.03
N LYS A 329 10.98 20.56 -56.23
CA LYS A 329 10.21 21.36 -57.20
C LYS A 329 10.33 22.87 -56.96
N ILE A 330 10.36 23.32 -55.70
CA ILE A 330 10.50 24.74 -55.33
C ILE A 330 11.92 25.25 -55.60
N LEU A 331 12.92 24.38 -55.39
CA LEU A 331 14.33 24.72 -55.55
C LEU A 331 14.74 24.71 -57.03
N ASP A 332 14.21 23.76 -57.80
CA ASP A 332 14.42 23.64 -59.25
C ASP A 332 13.75 24.77 -60.04
N THR A 333 12.65 25.36 -59.53
CA THR A 333 12.02 26.54 -60.16
C THR A 333 12.82 27.83 -60.00
N ARG A 334 13.92 27.81 -59.23
CA ARG A 334 14.78 28.98 -58.97
C ARG A 334 16.16 28.90 -59.62
N THR A 335 16.46 27.82 -60.34
CA THR A 335 17.56 27.70 -61.31
C THR A 335 17.02 27.83 -62.71
#